data_AF-A0A191ZZK9-F1
#
_entry.id   AF-A0A191ZZK9-F1
#
_cell.length_a   1.000
_cell.length_b   1.000
_cell.length_c   1.000
_cell.angle_alpha   90.00
_cell.angle_beta   90.00
_cell.angle_gamma   90.00
#
_symmetry.space_group_name_H-M   'P 1'
#
loop_
_entity.id
_entity.type
_entity.pdbx_description
1 polymer ?
#
loop_
_entity_poly.entity_id
_entity_poly.type
_entity_poly.pdbx_seq_one_letter_code
_entity_poly.pdbx_strand_id
1 'polypeptide(L)'
;MVESWFIGLQREVKASTTAKVAERMGVSRPTLSILLNGLGEYGKGTASTARIEMRYRQAFERITCTYDGKQVDIEHCREKALGKAPNHNPMKMHHWQACQGCQYKPKPKAPPPVVVKRAPSKSGKQPDMPMAALDTKTLPLPEVGGPQVDLTVKEPSQ
;
A
#
# COMPACT_ATOMS: atom_id res chain seq x y z
N MET A 1 -14.21 29.53 2.01
CA MET A 1 -12.98 30.09 1.41
C MET A 1 -12.26 28.96 0.70
N VAL A 2 -11.99 29.10 -0.60
CA VAL A 2 -11.21 28.07 -1.31
C VAL A 2 -9.75 28.42 -1.12
N GLU A 3 -9.08 27.71 -0.21
CA GLU A 3 -7.68 27.96 0.13
C GLU A 3 -6.78 27.68 -1.09
N SER A 4 -5.74 28.49 -1.28
CA SER A 4 -4.83 28.42 -2.43
C SER A 4 -4.17 27.05 -2.59
N TRP A 5 -3.85 26.37 -1.48
CA TRP A 5 -3.29 25.03 -1.47
C TRP A 5 -4.27 23.97 -2.00
N PHE A 6 -5.58 24.14 -1.79
CA PHE A 6 -6.60 23.20 -2.27
C PHE A 6 -6.78 23.27 -3.78
N ILE A 7 -6.65 24.48 -4.37
CA ILE A 7 -6.60 24.65 -5.82
C ILE A 7 -5.36 23.98 -6.42
N GLY A 8 -4.20 24.16 -5.79
CA GLY A 8 -2.95 23.51 -6.22
C GLY A 8 -3.05 21.98 -6.13
N LEU A 9 -3.64 21.45 -5.05
CA LEU A 9 -3.92 20.03 -4.89
C LEU A 9 -4.82 19.49 -6.00
N GLN A 10 -5.92 20.18 -6.33
CA GLN A 10 -6.81 19.76 -7.42
C GLN A 10 -6.10 19.74 -8.77
N ARG A 11 -5.22 20.72 -9.04
CA ARG A 11 -4.41 20.75 -10.26
C ARG A 11 -3.50 19.54 -10.35
N GLU A 12 -2.83 19.19 -9.25
CA GLU A 12 -1.94 18.03 -9.21
C GLU A 12 -2.71 16.71 -9.38
N VAL A 13 -3.89 16.60 -8.78
CA VAL A 13 -4.77 15.45 -8.95
C VAL A 13 -5.26 15.34 -10.40
N LYS A 14 -5.53 16.45 -11.08
CA LYS A 14 -5.88 16.47 -12.52
C LYS A 14 -4.69 16.10 -13.41
N ALA A 15 -3.48 16.54 -13.06
CA ALA A 15 -2.27 16.22 -13.81
C ALA A 15 -1.81 14.77 -13.58
N SER A 16 -2.20 14.16 -12.47
CA SER A 16 -1.81 12.81 -12.07
C SER A 16 -3.03 11.96 -11.67
N THR A 17 -2.89 11.11 -10.65
CA THR A 17 -4.00 10.37 -10.06
C THR A 17 -4.10 10.65 -8.57
N THR A 18 -5.32 10.62 -8.02
CA THR A 18 -5.58 10.79 -6.58
C THR A 18 -4.75 9.81 -5.73
N ALA A 19 -4.52 8.59 -6.24
CA ALA A 19 -3.67 7.61 -5.59
C ALA A 19 -2.21 8.11 -5.48
N LYS A 20 -1.61 8.53 -6.60
CA LYS A 20 -0.22 9.01 -6.62
C LYS A 20 -0.03 10.28 -5.78
N VAL A 21 -1.02 11.16 -5.76
CA VAL A 21 -0.99 12.38 -4.93
C VAL A 21 -1.12 12.06 -3.44
N ALA A 22 -2.03 11.16 -3.06
CA ALA A 22 -2.16 10.67 -1.68
C ALA A 22 -0.86 9.99 -1.22
N GLU A 23 -0.25 9.18 -2.09
CA GLU A 23 1.04 8.54 -1.86
C GLU A 23 2.16 9.57 -1.64
N ARG A 24 2.22 10.63 -2.45
CA ARG A 24 3.20 11.71 -2.31
C ARG A 24 3.04 12.46 -0.97
N MET A 25 1.82 12.75 -0.56
CA MET A 25 1.55 13.38 0.74
C MET A 25 1.68 12.45 1.95
N GLY A 26 1.73 11.13 1.72
CA GLY A 26 1.76 10.12 2.79
C GLY A 26 0.44 10.01 3.55
N VAL A 27 -0.68 10.25 2.86
CA VAL A 27 -2.04 10.13 3.40
C VAL A 27 -2.78 8.98 2.71
N SER A 28 -3.85 8.49 3.34
CA SER A 28 -4.65 7.44 2.71
C SER A 28 -5.42 8.01 1.49
N ARG A 29 -5.48 7.24 0.40
CA ARG A 29 -6.32 7.57 -0.77
C ARG A 29 -7.77 7.87 -0.38
N PRO A 30 -8.47 7.05 0.44
CA PRO A 30 -9.86 7.35 0.78
C PRO A 30 -10.00 8.66 1.55
N THR A 31 -9.08 9.00 2.45
CA THR A 31 -9.06 10.33 3.11
C THR A 31 -9.00 11.45 2.10
N LEU A 32 -8.12 11.34 1.09
CA LEU A 32 -8.00 12.37 0.06
C LEU A 32 -9.26 12.47 -0.83
N SER A 33 -9.87 11.32 -1.14
CA SER A 33 -11.12 11.27 -1.91
C SER A 33 -12.28 11.90 -1.15
N ILE A 34 -12.39 11.66 0.16
CA ILE A 34 -13.42 12.26 1.02
C ILE A 34 -13.23 13.78 1.06
N LEU A 35 -11.99 14.25 1.22
CA LEU A 35 -11.67 15.67 1.21
C LEU A 35 -12.02 16.36 -0.12
N LEU A 36 -11.63 15.77 -1.26
CA LEU A 36 -11.90 16.33 -2.59
C LEU A 36 -13.39 16.39 -2.93
N ASN A 37 -14.15 15.37 -2.52
CA ASN A 37 -15.59 15.33 -2.74
C ASN A 37 -16.39 16.08 -1.66
N GLY A 38 -15.72 16.63 -0.64
CA GLY A 38 -16.40 17.28 0.49
C GLY A 38 -17.35 16.36 1.24
N LEU A 39 -17.01 15.07 1.37
CA LEU A 39 -17.85 14.08 2.06
C LEU A 39 -17.50 14.01 3.57
N GLY A 40 -18.43 13.49 4.37
CA GLY A 40 -18.20 13.21 5.79
C GLY A 40 -17.92 14.44 6.65
N GLU A 41 -17.01 14.31 7.62
CA GLU A 41 -16.68 15.36 8.59
C GLU A 41 -15.97 16.58 7.96
N TYR A 42 -15.30 16.37 6.81
CA TYR A 42 -14.67 17.46 6.04
C TYR A 42 -15.71 18.32 5.34
N GLY A 43 -16.80 17.73 4.83
CA GLY A 43 -17.93 18.47 4.25
C GLY A 43 -18.77 19.22 5.29
N LYS A 44 -18.87 18.65 6.49
CA LYS A 44 -19.57 19.27 7.63
C LYS A 44 -18.74 20.35 8.34
N GLY A 45 -17.48 20.58 7.90
CA GLY A 45 -16.58 21.57 8.48
C GLY A 45 -16.09 21.24 9.90
N THR A 46 -16.32 20.01 10.37
CA THR A 46 -15.96 19.56 11.72
C THR A 46 -14.52 19.05 11.78
N ALA A 47 -14.00 18.52 10.68
CA ALA A 47 -12.63 18.03 10.59
C ALA A 47 -11.63 19.13 10.19
N SER A 48 -10.50 19.20 10.90
CA SER A 48 -9.44 20.17 10.59
C SER A 48 -8.66 19.79 9.32
N THR A 49 -8.66 20.70 8.34
CA THR A 49 -7.89 20.59 7.09
C THR A 49 -6.43 20.98 7.26
N ALA A 50 -6.05 21.62 8.38
CA ALA A 50 -4.70 22.11 8.65
C ALA A 50 -3.62 21.03 8.56
N ARG A 51 -3.93 19.79 8.98
CA ARG A 51 -2.98 18.67 8.85
C ARG A 51 -2.75 18.29 7.39
N ILE A 52 -3.79 18.33 6.55
CA ILE A 52 -3.66 18.01 5.13
C ILE A 52 -2.95 19.15 4.41
N GLU A 53 -3.26 20.41 4.73
CA GLU A 53 -2.54 21.57 4.23
C GLU A 53 -1.05 21.47 4.54
N MET A 54 -0.68 21.21 5.81
CA MET A 54 0.72 21.05 6.20
C MET A 54 1.43 19.96 5.40
N ARG A 55 0.75 18.82 5.15
CA ARG A 55 1.28 17.73 4.33
C ARG A 55 1.40 18.11 2.86
N TYR A 56 0.45 18.86 2.33
CA TYR A 56 0.50 19.38 0.97
C TYR A 56 1.68 20.33 0.82
N ARG A 57 1.85 21.27 1.75
CA ARG A 57 2.98 22.20 1.81
C ARG A 57 4.30 21.44 1.87
N GLN A 58 4.45 20.47 2.77
CA GLN A 58 5.65 19.63 2.85
C GLN A 58 5.92 18.81 1.57
N ALA A 59 4.89 18.41 0.83
CA ALA A 59 5.06 17.56 -0.35
C ALA A 59 5.29 18.36 -1.64
N PHE A 60 4.69 19.56 -1.76
CA PHE A 60 4.61 20.32 -3.01
C PHE A 60 5.21 21.73 -2.92
N GLU A 61 5.32 22.33 -1.73
CA GLU A 61 6.16 23.52 -1.58
C GLU A 61 7.61 23.06 -1.64
N ARG A 62 8.35 23.63 -2.58
CA ARG A 62 9.70 23.20 -2.93
C ARG A 62 10.61 23.20 -1.70
N ILE A 63 11.08 22.03 -1.29
CA ILE A 63 11.98 21.85 -0.16
C ILE A 63 13.39 22.21 -0.61
N THR A 64 14.09 23.06 0.14
CA THR A 64 15.52 23.30 -0.09
C THR A 64 16.32 22.14 0.48
N CYS A 65 16.98 21.36 -0.39
CA CYS A 65 17.86 20.27 0.04
C CYS A 65 19.07 20.84 0.77
N THR A 66 19.35 20.37 1.98
CA THR A 66 20.53 20.81 2.76
C THR A 66 21.86 20.34 2.15
N TYR A 67 21.84 19.25 1.37
CA TYR A 67 23.04 18.71 0.71
C TYR A 67 23.28 19.34 -0.66
N ASP A 68 22.27 19.41 -1.52
CA ASP A 68 22.40 19.94 -2.88
C ASP A 68 22.25 21.47 -2.96
N GLY A 69 21.71 22.11 -1.91
CA GLY A 69 21.39 23.55 -1.89
C GLY A 69 20.30 23.96 -2.88
N LYS A 70 19.65 22.99 -3.55
CA LYS A 70 18.64 23.20 -4.59
C LYS A 70 17.25 22.90 -4.06
N GLN A 71 16.25 23.52 -4.69
CA GLN A 71 14.86 23.14 -4.50
C GLN A 71 14.61 21.78 -5.14
N VAL A 72 14.30 20.78 -4.31
CA VAL A 72 14.02 19.41 -4.71
C VAL A 72 12.59 19.02 -4.32
N ASP A 73 12.02 18.10 -5.09
CA ASP A 73 10.72 17.49 -4.81
C ASP A 73 10.84 16.38 -3.76
N ILE A 74 9.73 16.05 -3.08
CA ILE A 74 9.71 14.98 -2.10
C ILE A 74 9.95 13.59 -2.71
N GLU A 75 9.60 13.36 -4.00
CA GLU A 75 9.94 12.13 -4.72
C GLU A 75 11.46 11.98 -4.83
N HIS A 76 12.18 13.05 -5.15
CA HIS A 76 13.65 13.06 -5.17
C HIS A 76 14.22 12.69 -3.79
N CYS A 77 13.70 13.29 -2.72
CA CYS A 77 14.09 12.96 -1.36
C CYS A 77 13.81 11.49 -1.01
N ARG A 78 12.69 10.91 -1.47
CA ARG A 78 12.36 9.49 -1.25
C ARG A 78 13.34 8.58 -1.96
N GLU A 79 13.66 8.83 -3.22
CA GLU A 79 14.60 8.01 -3.98
C GLU A 79 15.99 8.00 -3.34
N LYS A 80 16.47 9.17 -2.87
CA LYS A 80 17.79 9.29 -2.25
C LYS A 80 17.83 8.77 -0.82
N ALA A 81 16.80 9.02 -0.01
CA ALA A 81 16.79 8.63 1.40
C ALA A 81 16.34 7.18 1.64
N LEU A 82 15.39 6.66 0.84
CA LEU A 82 14.85 5.29 0.94
C LEU A 82 15.52 4.31 -0.02
N GLY A 83 16.34 4.81 -0.96
CA GLY A 83 17.13 3.98 -1.86
C GLY A 83 18.20 3.15 -1.13
N LYS A 84 18.67 2.08 -1.79
CA LYS A 84 19.76 1.24 -1.29
C LYS A 84 21.05 2.04 -1.17
N ALA A 85 21.81 1.78 -0.10
CA ALA A 85 23.13 2.37 0.12
C ALA A 85 24.03 2.14 -1.12
N PRO A 86 24.54 3.21 -1.76
CA PRO A 86 25.46 3.10 -2.89
C PRO A 86 26.82 2.59 -2.43
N ASN A 87 27.33 1.50 -3.03
CA ASN A 87 28.62 0.89 -2.64
C ASN A 87 29.81 1.32 -3.51
N HIS A 88 29.57 1.79 -4.74
CA HIS A 88 30.64 2.01 -5.74
C HIS A 88 30.97 3.49 -5.99
N ASN A 89 30.17 4.43 -5.48
CA ASN A 89 30.37 5.85 -5.73
C ASN A 89 30.37 6.64 -4.41
N PRO A 90 31.51 7.22 -4.00
CA PRO A 90 31.64 7.93 -2.72
C PRO A 90 30.75 9.18 -2.67
N MET A 91 30.57 9.92 -3.77
CA MET A 91 29.68 11.09 -3.78
C MET A 91 28.23 10.72 -3.52
N LYS A 92 27.77 9.59 -4.07
CA LYS A 92 26.41 9.08 -3.82
C LYS A 92 26.27 8.56 -2.39
N MET A 93 27.33 7.99 -1.82
CA MET A 93 27.36 7.55 -0.41
C MET A 93 27.27 8.75 0.54
N HIS A 94 28.02 9.83 0.31
CA HIS A 94 27.93 11.07 1.10
C HIS A 94 26.54 11.70 1.04
N HIS A 95 25.95 11.78 -0.16
CA HIS A 95 24.58 12.26 -0.33
C HIS A 95 23.60 11.39 0.47
N TRP A 96 23.68 10.07 0.35
CA TRP A 96 22.81 9.14 1.08
C TRP A 96 22.93 9.29 2.60
N GLN A 97 24.16 9.40 3.13
CA GLN A 97 24.43 9.65 4.55
C GLN A 97 23.82 10.97 5.03
N ALA A 98 23.99 12.06 4.25
CA ALA A 98 23.36 13.34 4.56
C ALA A 98 21.83 13.24 4.59
N CYS A 99 21.23 12.48 3.65
CA CYS A 99 19.79 12.20 3.66
C CYS A 99 19.34 11.40 4.89
N GLN A 100 20.18 10.53 5.48
CA GLN A 100 19.80 9.78 6.67
C GLN A 100 19.61 10.67 7.90
N GLY A 101 20.36 11.78 8.00
CA GLY A 101 20.27 12.78 9.08
C GLY A 101 19.36 13.98 8.79
N CYS A 102 18.70 14.02 7.64
CA CYS A 102 17.88 15.16 7.24
C CYS A 102 16.57 15.23 8.04
N GLN A 103 16.19 16.43 8.49
CA GLN A 103 14.93 16.66 9.21
C GLN A 103 13.69 16.45 8.33
N TYR A 104 13.83 16.61 7.02
CA TYR A 104 12.75 16.37 6.03
C TYR A 104 12.71 14.93 5.53
N LYS A 105 13.38 13.99 6.19
CA LYS A 105 13.46 12.59 5.74
C LYS A 105 12.06 11.97 5.61
N PRO A 106 11.68 11.48 4.40
CA PRO A 106 10.39 10.83 4.21
C PRO A 106 10.38 9.47 4.90
N LYS A 107 9.26 9.12 5.54
CA LYS A 107 9.09 7.79 6.15
C LYS A 107 8.93 6.72 5.07
N PRO A 108 9.50 5.52 5.26
CA PRO A 108 9.28 4.41 4.34
C PRO A 108 7.78 4.09 4.26
N LYS A 109 7.28 3.97 3.03
CA LYS A 109 5.92 3.53 2.74
C LYS A 109 5.72 2.15 3.37
N ALA A 110 4.74 1.98 4.25
CA ALA A 110 4.23 0.65 4.54
C ALA A 110 3.75 0.07 3.20
N PRO A 111 4.18 -1.15 2.80
CA PRO A 111 3.82 -1.70 1.51
C PRO A 111 2.29 -1.59 1.34
N PRO A 112 1.79 -1.23 0.15
CA PRO A 112 0.36 -1.27 -0.07
C PRO A 112 -0.10 -2.68 0.31
N PRO A 113 -1.27 -2.85 0.96
CA PRO A 113 -1.80 -4.18 1.16
C PRO A 113 -1.82 -4.83 -0.22
N VAL A 114 -1.04 -5.90 -0.38
CA VAL A 114 -1.00 -6.69 -1.60
C VAL A 114 -2.45 -7.06 -1.89
N VAL A 115 -3.04 -6.36 -2.85
CA VAL A 115 -4.34 -6.73 -3.40
C VAL A 115 -4.08 -8.01 -4.17
N VAL A 116 -4.13 -9.14 -3.45
CA VAL A 116 -4.34 -10.44 -4.06
C VAL A 116 -5.60 -10.26 -4.91
N LYS A 117 -5.41 -10.22 -6.23
CA LYS A 117 -6.51 -10.09 -7.18
C LYS A 117 -7.41 -11.30 -6.95
N ARG A 118 -8.48 -11.14 -6.18
CA ARG A 118 -9.52 -12.16 -6.07
C ARG A 118 -10.16 -12.25 -7.45
N ALA A 119 -10.18 -13.46 -8.02
CA ALA A 119 -10.88 -13.74 -9.26
C ALA A 119 -12.34 -13.25 -9.17
N PRO A 120 -12.94 -12.77 -10.27
CA PRO A 120 -14.31 -12.29 -10.25
C PRO A 120 -15.25 -13.41 -9.80
N SER A 121 -15.92 -13.21 -8.66
CA SER A 121 -17.01 -14.05 -8.21
C SER A 121 -18.14 -13.93 -9.24
N LYS A 122 -18.36 -15.00 -10.03
CA LYS A 122 -19.55 -15.12 -10.87
C LYS A 122 -20.77 -15.10 -9.94
N SER A 123 -21.47 -13.97 -9.92
CA SER A 123 -22.74 -13.82 -9.24
C SER A 123 -23.81 -14.63 -9.98
N GLY A 124 -24.36 -15.62 -9.29
CA GLY A 124 -25.72 -16.16 -9.42
C GLY A 124 -26.31 -16.40 -10.81
N LYS A 125 -26.31 -17.66 -11.25
CA LYS A 125 -27.51 -18.27 -11.81
C LYS A 125 -27.71 -19.61 -11.11
N GLN A 126 -28.72 -19.72 -10.25
CA GLN A 126 -29.17 -21.02 -9.79
C GLN A 126 -29.74 -21.75 -11.01
N PRO A 127 -29.21 -22.91 -11.43
CA PRO A 127 -29.96 -23.78 -12.32
C PRO A 127 -31.05 -24.47 -11.49
N ASP A 128 -32.30 -24.23 -11.88
CA ASP A 128 -33.48 -25.00 -11.51
C ASP A 128 -33.17 -26.50 -11.70
N MET A 129 -33.15 -27.26 -10.60
CA MET A 129 -32.96 -28.71 -10.63
C MET A 129 -34.32 -29.38 -10.86
N PRO A 130 -34.56 -30.06 -11.98
CA PRO A 130 -35.70 -30.97 -12.06
C PRO A 130 -35.43 -32.18 -11.17
N MET A 131 -36.34 -32.40 -10.22
CA MET A 131 -36.41 -33.58 -9.37
C MET A 131 -36.56 -34.83 -10.25
N ALA A 132 -35.53 -35.67 -10.33
CA ALA A 132 -35.65 -37.02 -10.86
C ALA A 132 -34.60 -37.97 -10.26
N ALA A 133 -35.13 -39.03 -9.63
CA ALA A 133 -34.54 -40.34 -9.38
C ALA A 133 -33.33 -40.44 -8.43
N LEU A 134 -33.63 -40.67 -7.15
CA LEU A 134 -32.79 -41.49 -6.28
C LEU A 134 -32.92 -42.95 -6.73
N ASP A 135 -31.94 -43.48 -7.45
CA ASP A 135 -31.79 -44.94 -7.62
C ASP A 135 -30.77 -45.43 -6.59
N THR A 136 -31.30 -46.05 -5.54
CA THR A 136 -30.53 -46.75 -4.53
C THR A 136 -29.98 -48.01 -5.17
N LYS A 137 -28.65 -48.09 -5.35
CA LYS A 137 -28.00 -49.36 -5.68
C LYS A 137 -26.64 -49.47 -5.00
N THR A 138 -26.70 -49.99 -3.78
CA THR A 138 -25.90 -51.10 -3.24
C THR A 138 -24.68 -51.53 -4.07
N LEU A 139 -23.50 -51.49 -3.42
CA LEU A 139 -22.44 -52.53 -3.37
C LEU A 139 -21.07 -51.88 -3.02
N PRO A 140 -20.07 -52.64 -2.54
CA PRO A 140 -19.91 -53.19 -1.19
C PRO A 140 -18.59 -52.69 -0.54
N LEU A 141 -18.42 -52.85 0.78
CA LEU A 141 -17.11 -52.63 1.42
C LEU A 141 -16.14 -53.75 1.05
N PRO A 142 -14.89 -53.45 0.64
CA PRO A 142 -13.82 -54.43 0.65
C PRO A 142 -13.10 -54.44 2.01
N GLU A 143 -13.11 -55.61 2.65
CA GLU A 143 -12.11 -56.00 3.65
C GLU A 143 -10.75 -56.16 2.95
N VAL A 144 -9.71 -55.47 3.44
CA VAL A 144 -8.32 -55.92 3.24
C VAL A 144 -7.44 -55.39 4.37
N GLY A 145 -6.86 -56.33 5.13
CA GLY A 145 -5.78 -56.05 6.07
C GLY A 145 -4.52 -55.55 5.36
N GLY A 146 -3.79 -54.68 6.06
CA GLY A 146 -2.46 -54.19 5.71
C GLY A 146 -1.74 -53.70 6.96
N PRO A 147 -0.40 -53.80 7.02
CA PRO A 147 0.34 -54.13 8.23
C PRO A 147 0.71 -52.93 9.11
N GLN A 148 0.83 -53.19 10.41
CA GLN A 148 1.42 -52.31 11.41
C GLN A 148 2.88 -52.02 11.04
N VAL A 149 3.21 -50.76 10.75
CA VAL A 149 4.61 -50.33 10.62
C VAL A 149 5.17 -49.97 12.00
N ASP A 150 6.24 -50.69 12.35
CA ASP A 150 7.01 -50.62 13.58
C ASP A 150 7.77 -49.30 13.69
N LEU A 151 7.53 -48.54 14.76
CA LEU A 151 8.25 -47.31 15.11
C LEU A 151 9.53 -47.67 15.87
N THR A 152 10.59 -48.02 15.14
CA THR A 152 11.95 -48.03 15.73
C THR A 152 12.59 -46.66 15.59
N VAL A 153 12.57 -45.91 16.69
CA VAL A 153 13.33 -44.68 16.89
C VAL A 153 14.81 -45.05 16.97
N LYS A 154 15.58 -44.60 15.97
CA LYS A 154 17.04 -44.60 16.03
C LYS A 154 17.51 -43.18 16.32
N GLU A 155 17.67 -42.85 17.60
CA GLU A 155 18.42 -41.69 18.06
C GLU A 155 19.91 -41.85 17.70
N PRO A 156 20.59 -40.80 17.22
CA PRO A 156 22.04 -40.74 17.17
C PRO A 156 22.64 -39.96 18.35
N SER A 157 23.68 -40.56 18.95
CA SER A 157 24.84 -39.93 19.60
C SER A 157 24.68 -39.37 21.01
N GLN A 158 25.24 -40.09 22.00
CA GLN A 158 26.51 -39.82 22.70
C GLN A 158 26.99 -41.13 23.35
#